data_AF-A0A830E4E5-F1
#
_entry.id   AF-A0A830E4E5-F1
#
_cell.length_a   1.000
_cell.length_b   1.000
_cell.length_c   1.000
_cell.angle_alpha   90.00
_cell.angle_beta   90.00
_cell.angle_gamma   90.00
#
_symmetry.space_group_name_H-M   'P 1'
#
loop_
_entity.id
_entity.type
_entity.pdbx_description
1 polymer ?
#
loop_
_entity_poly.entity_id
_entity_poly.type
_entity_poly.pdbx_seq_one_letter_code
_entity_poly.pdbx_strand_id
1 'polypeptide(L)'
;MSGEGDLSIDNVEEMYDKYVEQFPQSNLIDLGGPTGLPLKDAISAKSGTVVLLNESELDSECMLTSSGTNLGIKDLSDEAIFQLPKNLMHIQKVQITSDHYGFWRYTLECAYEYDFGAFPISEDIIKQYDTVLSLLSSDTGPFPTSNHVIASYVAYPALEGIAKRYCHEYIHEDGTVKEGRSVHTYGPVVKAGEQVNNVGWILSHIENVAGSPDLKEEMRQMRAQIADFYSCSENQVYGTIAGYRNTWLHGEEVAIAEYGTLMNYISLLLWAMMFKK
;
A
#
# COMPACT_ATOMS: atom_id res chain seq x y z
N MET A 1 -4.74 -38.67 -1.38
CA MET A 1 -5.76 -37.80 -2.00
C MET A 1 -6.27 -36.87 -0.91
N SER A 2 -5.50 -35.82 -0.66
CA SER A 2 -5.87 -34.67 0.17
C SER A 2 -5.94 -33.51 -0.81
N GLY A 3 -7.11 -32.91 -1.00
CA GLY A 3 -7.29 -31.81 -1.94
C GLY A 3 -6.35 -30.67 -1.56
N GLU A 4 -5.43 -30.34 -2.46
CA GLU A 4 -4.82 -29.03 -2.51
C GLU A 4 -5.97 -28.07 -2.78
N GLY A 5 -6.50 -27.46 -1.71
CA GLY A 5 -7.42 -26.35 -1.84
C GLY A 5 -6.60 -25.19 -2.40
N ASP A 6 -6.78 -24.89 -3.68
CA ASP A 6 -6.38 -23.59 -4.21
C ASP A 6 -6.95 -22.52 -3.28
N LEU A 7 -6.08 -21.74 -2.66
CA LEU A 7 -6.50 -20.51 -1.98
C LEU A 7 -6.92 -19.55 -3.09
N SER A 8 -8.22 -19.59 -3.41
CA SER A 8 -8.83 -18.54 -4.22
C SER A 8 -8.70 -17.22 -3.47
N ILE A 9 -8.64 -16.14 -4.23
CA ILE A 9 -8.65 -14.80 -3.66
C ILE A 9 -9.92 -14.56 -2.83
N ASP A 10 -11.05 -15.15 -3.22
CA ASP A 10 -12.31 -15.12 -2.45
C ASP A 10 -12.13 -15.64 -1.02
N ASN A 11 -11.37 -16.74 -0.82
CA ASN A 11 -11.11 -17.27 0.52
C ASN A 11 -10.27 -16.29 1.36
N VAL A 12 -9.29 -15.61 0.75
CA VAL A 12 -8.47 -14.59 1.43
C VAL A 12 -9.33 -13.38 1.80
N GLU A 13 -10.20 -12.94 0.89
CA GLU A 13 -11.15 -11.85 1.13
C GLU A 13 -12.09 -12.19 2.30
N GLU A 14 -12.68 -13.39 2.33
CA GLU A 14 -13.53 -13.85 3.42
C GLU A 14 -12.79 -13.90 4.77
N MET A 15 -11.54 -14.36 4.79
CA MET A 15 -10.71 -14.37 6.00
C MET A 15 -10.43 -12.95 6.51
N TYR A 16 -10.16 -12.01 5.61
CA TYR A 16 -9.84 -10.64 5.96
C TYR A 16 -11.07 -9.83 6.36
N ASP A 17 -12.22 -10.07 5.73
CA ASP A 17 -13.51 -9.51 6.14
C ASP A 17 -13.87 -9.99 7.55
N LYS A 18 -13.75 -11.30 7.81
CA LYS A 18 -13.94 -11.87 9.15
C LYS A 18 -13.03 -11.18 10.17
N TYR A 19 -11.78 -10.92 9.81
CA TYR A 19 -10.83 -10.23 10.69
C TYR A 19 -11.33 -8.85 11.09
N VAL A 20 -11.70 -8.02 10.12
CA VAL A 20 -12.16 -6.64 10.37
C VAL A 20 -13.48 -6.61 11.13
N GLU A 21 -14.41 -7.52 10.84
CA GLU A 21 -15.70 -7.60 11.52
C GLU A 21 -15.60 -8.05 12.98
N GLN A 22 -14.71 -8.99 13.28
CA GLN A 22 -14.60 -9.57 14.63
C GLN A 22 -13.65 -8.80 15.55
N PHE A 23 -12.72 -8.01 15.00
CA PHE A 23 -11.75 -7.27 15.81
C PHE A 23 -12.39 -6.38 16.90
N PRO A 24 -13.48 -5.61 16.64
CA PRO A 24 -14.14 -4.80 17.67
C PRO A 24 -14.79 -5.60 18.79
N GLN A 25 -15.24 -6.84 18.51
CA GLN A 25 -16.06 -7.64 19.43
C GLN A 25 -15.22 -8.58 20.30
N SER A 26 -13.98 -8.89 19.90
CA SER A 26 -13.09 -9.81 20.62
C SER A 26 -12.51 -9.24 21.93
N ASN A 27 -13.02 -8.11 22.45
CA ASN A 27 -12.58 -7.45 23.69
C ASN A 27 -11.07 -7.12 23.75
N LEU A 28 -10.40 -7.02 22.60
CA LEU A 28 -8.95 -6.76 22.57
C LEU A 28 -8.62 -5.32 22.98
N ILE A 29 -9.54 -4.37 22.73
CA ILE A 29 -9.47 -2.96 23.17
C ILE A 29 -10.91 -2.42 23.26
N ASP A 30 -11.30 -1.76 24.35
CA ASP A 30 -12.59 -1.05 24.44
C ASP A 30 -12.48 0.28 23.67
N LEU A 31 -13.15 0.36 22.52
CA LEU A 31 -13.10 1.50 21.60
C LEU A 31 -14.48 2.12 21.53
N GLY A 32 -14.77 3.03 22.46
CA GLY A 32 -15.99 3.84 22.48
C GLY A 32 -16.11 4.87 21.34
N GLY A 33 -15.53 4.58 20.17
CA GLY A 33 -15.45 5.46 19.00
C GLY A 33 -16.56 5.21 17.97
N PRO A 34 -16.73 6.12 16.98
CA PRO A 34 -17.83 6.10 16.03
C PRO A 34 -17.74 4.96 14.99
N THR A 35 -16.55 4.40 14.74
CA THR A 35 -16.37 3.29 13.79
C THR A 35 -16.17 1.94 14.48
N GLY A 36 -15.68 1.93 15.72
CA GLY A 36 -15.38 0.70 16.47
C GLY A 36 -14.07 0.03 16.07
N LEU A 37 -13.32 0.56 15.10
CA LEU A 37 -12.02 0.04 14.65
C LEU A 37 -10.86 0.89 15.21
N PRO A 38 -9.85 0.29 15.85
CA PRO A 38 -8.87 1.05 16.64
C PRO A 38 -8.03 2.04 15.84
N LEU A 39 -7.41 1.60 14.74
CA LEU A 39 -6.55 2.49 13.95
C LEU A 39 -7.36 3.59 13.25
N LYS A 40 -8.52 3.23 12.67
CA LYS A 40 -9.42 4.20 12.05
C LYS A 40 -9.90 5.26 13.05
N ASP A 41 -10.29 4.85 14.26
CA ASP A 41 -10.70 5.77 15.32
C ASP A 41 -9.51 6.62 15.82
N ALA A 42 -8.32 6.03 16.00
CA ALA A 42 -7.13 6.76 16.44
C ALA A 42 -6.71 7.87 15.46
N ILE A 43 -6.76 7.59 14.16
CA ILE A 43 -6.47 8.57 13.10
C ILE A 43 -7.55 9.65 13.04
N SER A 44 -8.82 9.25 13.10
CA SER A 44 -9.95 10.18 13.04
C SER A 44 -9.99 11.11 14.26
N ALA A 45 -9.66 10.59 15.45
CA ALA A 45 -9.65 11.34 16.70
C ALA A 45 -8.33 12.10 16.95
N LYS A 46 -7.32 11.93 16.08
CA LYS A 46 -5.93 12.39 16.32
C LYS A 46 -5.42 11.99 17.72
N SER A 47 -5.82 10.82 18.24
CA SER A 47 -5.66 10.48 19.66
C SER A 47 -4.31 9.85 20.01
N GLY A 48 -3.33 9.87 19.11
CA GLY A 48 -1.92 9.54 19.33
C GLY A 48 -1.61 8.09 19.72
N THR A 49 -2.61 7.27 20.07
CA THR A 49 -2.43 5.89 20.52
C THR A 49 -2.83 4.93 19.41
N VAL A 50 -1.83 4.41 18.71
CA VAL A 50 -1.98 3.34 17.73
C VAL A 50 -1.45 2.06 18.34
N VAL A 51 -2.28 1.02 18.37
CA VAL A 51 -1.85 -0.30 18.82
C VAL A 51 -1.16 -1.01 17.66
N LEU A 52 0.14 -1.23 17.81
CA LEU A 52 0.96 -1.99 16.87
C LEU A 52 1.08 -3.41 17.41
N LEU A 53 0.73 -4.38 16.56
CA LEU A 53 0.96 -5.83 16.76
C LEU A 53 0.38 -6.35 18.08
N ASN A 54 -0.94 -6.52 18.12
CA ASN A 54 -1.53 -7.50 19.02
C ASN A 54 -1.63 -8.83 18.27
N GLU A 55 -0.65 -9.72 18.48
CA GLU A 55 -0.79 -11.12 18.08
C GLU A 55 -1.97 -11.72 18.84
N SER A 56 -3.12 -11.76 18.18
CA SER A 56 -4.37 -12.25 18.75
C SER A 56 -4.67 -13.67 18.26
N GLU A 57 -5.57 -14.38 18.95
CA GLU A 57 -6.10 -15.65 18.43
C GLU A 57 -6.75 -15.44 17.04
N LEU A 58 -7.32 -14.27 16.79
CA LEU A 58 -7.91 -13.90 15.50
C LEU A 58 -6.86 -13.79 14.38
N ASP A 59 -5.63 -13.36 14.70
CA ASP A 59 -4.53 -13.30 13.73
C ASP A 59 -4.14 -14.73 13.28
N SER A 60 -4.14 -15.69 14.21
CA SER A 60 -3.85 -17.10 13.91
C SER A 60 -4.95 -17.78 13.09
N GLU A 61 -6.17 -17.24 13.10
CA GLU A 61 -7.28 -17.73 12.29
C GLU A 61 -7.35 -17.09 10.90
N CYS A 62 -6.98 -15.81 10.78
CA CYS A 62 -7.28 -15.02 9.59
C CYS A 62 -6.05 -14.56 8.79
N MET A 63 -4.83 -14.58 9.35
CA MET A 63 -3.62 -14.15 8.65
C MET A 63 -2.92 -15.34 7.99
N LEU A 64 -2.56 -15.21 6.71
CA LEU A 64 -1.84 -16.24 5.94
C LEU A 64 -0.48 -16.58 6.57
N THR A 65 0.25 -15.58 7.05
CA THR A 65 1.59 -15.73 7.64
C THR A 65 1.60 -16.27 9.06
N SER A 66 0.50 -16.13 9.79
CA SER A 66 0.35 -16.58 11.19
C SER A 66 -0.54 -17.81 11.32
N SER A 67 -1.33 -18.14 10.30
CA SER A 67 -2.21 -19.30 10.34
C SER A 67 -1.40 -20.59 10.44
N GLY A 68 -1.87 -21.54 11.24
CA GLY A 68 -1.31 -22.90 11.29
C GLY A 68 -1.51 -23.71 9.99
N THR A 69 -1.93 -23.05 8.90
CA THR A 69 -1.98 -23.65 7.58
C THR A 69 -0.57 -23.68 6.98
N ASN A 70 -0.24 -24.70 6.18
CA ASN A 70 1.06 -24.76 5.51
C ASN A 70 1.16 -23.80 4.30
N LEU A 71 0.22 -22.86 4.16
CA LEU A 71 0.04 -22.03 2.96
C LEU A 71 0.37 -20.58 3.31
N GLY A 72 1.33 -20.00 2.59
CA GLY A 72 1.76 -18.63 2.76
C GLY A 72 1.51 -17.77 1.51
N ILE A 73 1.89 -16.50 1.59
CA ILE A 73 1.69 -15.51 0.51
C ILE A 73 2.34 -15.94 -0.81
N LYS A 74 3.49 -16.62 -0.73
CA LYS A 74 4.21 -17.17 -1.89
C LYS A 74 3.48 -18.30 -2.63
N ASP A 75 2.46 -18.88 -1.99
CA ASP A 75 1.69 -20.00 -2.52
C ASP A 75 0.38 -19.53 -3.19
N LEU A 76 0.12 -18.20 -3.19
CA LEU A 76 -1.01 -17.59 -3.88
C LEU A 76 -0.80 -17.56 -5.40
N SER A 77 -1.89 -17.59 -6.17
CA SER A 77 -1.85 -17.40 -7.62
C SER A 77 -1.45 -15.96 -7.98
N ASP A 78 -0.95 -15.74 -9.20
CA ASP A 78 -0.60 -14.39 -9.70
C ASP A 78 -1.78 -13.41 -9.60
N GLU A 79 -3.00 -13.89 -9.87
CA GLU A 79 -4.22 -13.08 -9.73
C GLU A 79 -4.48 -12.69 -8.27
N ALA A 80 -4.37 -13.66 -7.36
CA ALA A 80 -4.55 -13.40 -5.92
C ALA A 80 -3.46 -12.47 -5.37
N ILE A 81 -2.20 -12.64 -5.80
CA ILE A 81 -1.08 -11.75 -5.45
C ILE A 81 -1.34 -10.33 -5.94
N PHE A 82 -1.83 -10.16 -7.17
CA PHE A 82 -2.12 -8.85 -7.75
C PHE A 82 -3.25 -8.12 -7.03
N GLN A 83 -4.24 -8.87 -6.52
CA GLN A 83 -5.38 -8.38 -5.76
C GLN A 83 -5.08 -8.20 -4.26
N LEU A 84 -4.00 -8.78 -3.75
CA LEU A 84 -3.68 -8.71 -2.32
C LEU A 84 -3.52 -7.27 -1.75
N PRO A 85 -2.96 -6.28 -2.48
CA PRO A 85 -2.86 -4.90 -2.00
C PRO A 85 -4.19 -4.28 -1.55
N LYS A 86 -5.30 -4.48 -2.29
CA LYS A 86 -6.62 -3.95 -1.88
C LYS A 86 -7.15 -4.65 -0.62
N ASN A 87 -6.85 -5.92 -0.46
CA ASN A 87 -7.31 -6.73 0.66
C ASN A 87 -6.52 -6.38 1.93
N LEU A 88 -5.22 -6.13 1.79
CA LEU A 88 -4.39 -5.57 2.86
C LEU A 88 -4.84 -4.16 3.25
N MET A 89 -5.24 -3.31 2.29
CA MET A 89 -5.85 -2.01 2.61
C MET A 89 -7.13 -2.13 3.46
N HIS A 90 -7.90 -3.21 3.31
CA HIS A 90 -9.07 -3.48 4.13
C HIS A 90 -8.68 -3.76 5.59
N ILE A 91 -7.75 -4.69 5.81
CA ILE A 91 -7.24 -5.03 7.16
C ILE A 91 -6.56 -3.83 7.82
N GLN A 92 -5.83 -3.02 7.05
CA GLN A 92 -5.13 -1.84 7.55
C GLN A 92 -6.04 -0.88 8.33
N LYS A 93 -7.37 -0.90 8.11
CA LYS A 93 -8.33 -0.11 8.91
C LYS A 93 -8.27 -0.42 10.41
N VAL A 94 -7.80 -1.63 10.75
CA VAL A 94 -7.64 -2.15 12.10
C VAL A 94 -6.21 -1.99 12.58
N GLN A 95 -5.24 -2.58 11.87
CA GLN A 95 -3.80 -2.49 12.14
C GLN A 95 -2.98 -2.99 10.93
N ILE A 96 -1.68 -2.68 10.91
CA ILE A 96 -0.72 -3.34 10.00
C ILE A 96 -0.35 -4.70 10.62
N THR A 97 -0.56 -5.77 9.85
CA THR A 97 -0.41 -7.17 10.31
C THR A 97 0.83 -7.85 9.73
N SER A 98 1.12 -9.07 10.20
CA SER A 98 2.17 -9.93 9.66
C SER A 98 2.01 -10.21 8.15
N ASP A 99 0.77 -10.28 7.63
CA ASP A 99 0.52 -10.46 6.19
C ASP A 99 0.94 -9.26 5.35
N HIS A 100 0.84 -8.04 5.88
CA HIS A 100 1.39 -6.86 5.22
C HIS A 100 2.90 -7.02 5.04
N TYR A 101 3.60 -7.32 6.13
CA TYR A 101 5.04 -7.51 6.11
C TYR A 101 5.48 -8.68 5.23
N GLY A 102 4.77 -9.81 5.31
CA GLY A 102 5.02 -10.97 4.46
C GLY A 102 4.84 -10.64 2.98
N PHE A 103 3.78 -9.92 2.62
CA PHE A 103 3.52 -9.53 1.24
C PHE A 103 4.55 -8.53 0.73
N TRP A 104 4.88 -7.52 1.53
CA TRP A 104 5.85 -6.54 1.10
C TRP A 104 7.24 -7.14 0.93
N ARG A 105 7.65 -8.05 1.83
CA ARG A 105 8.91 -8.79 1.72
C ARG A 105 8.92 -9.67 0.48
N TYR A 106 7.86 -10.45 0.25
CA TYR A 106 7.77 -11.30 -0.92
C TYR A 106 7.80 -10.48 -2.23
N THR A 107 7.14 -9.33 -2.26
CA THR A 107 7.21 -8.39 -3.38
C THR A 107 8.64 -7.90 -3.62
N LEU A 108 9.42 -7.60 -2.56
CA LEU A 108 10.82 -7.19 -2.69
C LEU A 108 11.67 -8.32 -3.29
N GLU A 109 11.50 -9.54 -2.80
CA GLU A 109 12.22 -10.72 -3.28
C GLU A 109 11.99 -10.91 -4.78
N CYS A 110 10.73 -10.89 -5.22
CA CYS A 110 10.39 -10.99 -6.65
C CYS A 110 10.93 -9.81 -7.46
N ALA A 111 10.89 -8.59 -6.93
CA ALA A 111 11.41 -7.41 -7.62
C ALA A 111 12.94 -7.47 -7.80
N TYR A 112 13.69 -8.07 -6.88
CA TYR A 112 15.13 -8.28 -7.06
C TYR A 112 15.46 -9.30 -8.15
N GLU A 113 14.60 -10.29 -8.34
CA GLU A 113 14.79 -11.36 -9.33
C GLU A 113 14.28 -10.99 -10.73
N TYR A 114 13.40 -9.99 -10.83
CA TYR A 114 12.77 -9.61 -12.09
C TYR A 114 13.63 -8.68 -12.96
N ASP A 115 13.66 -8.95 -14.26
CA ASP A 115 14.26 -8.05 -15.25
C ASP A 115 13.28 -6.96 -15.69
N PHE A 116 13.45 -5.77 -15.10
CA PHE A 116 12.68 -4.58 -15.42
C PHE A 116 13.06 -3.90 -16.76
N GLY A 117 13.70 -4.59 -17.71
CA GLY A 117 14.09 -4.01 -19.00
C GLY A 117 12.97 -3.28 -19.77
N ALA A 118 11.70 -3.71 -19.62
CA ALA A 118 10.54 -3.06 -20.23
C ALA A 118 10.05 -1.81 -19.46
N PHE A 119 10.35 -1.72 -18.16
CA PHE A 119 9.98 -0.62 -17.27
C PHE A 119 11.21 -0.27 -16.43
N PRO A 120 12.23 0.41 -16.98
CA PRO A 120 13.53 0.49 -16.33
C PRO A 120 13.43 1.13 -14.93
N ILE A 121 13.49 0.30 -13.89
CA ILE A 121 13.57 0.72 -12.48
C ILE A 121 15.04 0.74 -12.12
N SER A 122 15.51 1.84 -11.52
CA SER A 122 16.87 1.90 -11.01
C SER A 122 16.99 1.02 -9.75
N GLU A 123 18.13 0.37 -9.58
CA GLU A 123 18.44 -0.41 -8.38
C GLU A 123 18.24 0.41 -7.08
N ASP A 124 18.47 1.73 -7.15
CA ASP A 124 18.26 2.66 -6.04
C ASP A 124 16.80 2.72 -5.56
N ILE A 125 15.83 2.59 -6.46
CA ILE A 125 14.40 2.60 -6.09
C ILE A 125 14.04 1.31 -5.35
N ILE A 126 14.55 0.16 -5.79
CA ILE A 126 14.35 -1.12 -5.08
C ILE A 126 15.04 -1.09 -3.72
N LYS A 127 16.24 -0.50 -3.62
CA LYS A 127 16.93 -0.26 -2.34
C LYS A 127 16.15 0.67 -1.41
N GLN A 128 15.43 1.67 -1.92
CA GLN A 128 14.56 2.52 -1.10
C GLN A 128 13.41 1.69 -0.50
N TYR A 129 12.79 0.80 -1.29
CA TYR A 129 11.75 -0.11 -0.79
C TYR A 129 12.30 -1.07 0.28
N ASP A 130 13.48 -1.66 0.06
CA ASP A 130 14.19 -2.47 1.06
C ASP A 130 14.50 -1.68 2.35
N THR A 131 14.94 -0.43 2.19
CA THR A 131 15.20 0.47 3.33
C THR A 131 13.94 0.71 4.16
N VAL A 132 12.78 0.93 3.51
CA VAL A 132 11.50 1.06 4.22
C VAL A 132 11.21 -0.21 5.01
N LEU A 133 11.33 -1.39 4.40
CA LEU A 133 11.05 -2.66 5.08
C LEU A 133 12.02 -2.97 6.23
N SER A 134 13.29 -2.64 6.06
CA SER A 134 14.31 -2.79 7.10
C SER A 134 14.02 -1.88 8.30
N LEU A 135 13.59 -0.64 8.08
CA LEU A 135 13.18 0.28 9.14
C LEU A 135 11.93 -0.22 9.90
N LEU A 136 11.05 -0.93 9.22
CA LEU A 136 9.83 -1.46 9.82
C LEU A 136 10.03 -2.80 10.53
N SER A 137 11.04 -3.59 10.14
CA SER A 137 11.35 -4.91 10.72
C SER A 137 12.34 -4.83 11.90
N SER A 138 12.94 -3.67 12.17
CA SER A 138 13.93 -3.51 13.23
C SER A 138 13.27 -3.37 14.61
N ASP A 139 12.96 -4.51 15.24
CA ASP A 139 12.44 -4.55 16.61
C ASP A 139 13.51 -4.31 17.70
N THR A 140 14.81 -4.24 17.37
CA THR A 140 15.88 -4.32 18.39
C THR A 140 17.14 -3.49 18.09
N GLY A 141 17.03 -2.20 17.79
CA GLY A 141 18.19 -1.31 17.61
C GLY A 141 18.05 0.03 18.35
N PRO A 142 19.15 0.76 18.62
CA PRO A 142 19.14 2.07 19.31
C PRO A 142 18.55 3.21 18.45
N PHE A 143 17.78 2.87 17.42
CA PHE A 143 17.14 3.82 16.51
C PHE A 143 15.87 4.40 17.16
N PRO A 144 15.56 5.67 16.92
CA PRO A 144 14.59 6.43 17.71
C PRO A 144 13.17 5.89 17.52
N THR A 145 12.31 6.20 18.48
CA THR A 145 10.87 5.90 18.63
C THR A 145 9.96 6.37 17.47
N SER A 146 10.48 6.57 16.26
CA SER A 146 9.80 7.16 15.09
C SER A 146 10.05 6.40 13.77
N ASN A 147 10.38 5.10 13.82
CA ASN A 147 10.67 4.30 12.62
C ASN A 147 9.57 4.36 11.55
N HIS A 148 8.29 4.43 11.95
CA HIS A 148 7.15 4.58 11.04
C HIS A 148 7.11 5.95 10.32
N VAL A 149 7.57 7.02 10.99
CA VAL A 149 7.73 8.36 10.39
C VAL A 149 8.85 8.32 9.36
N ILE A 150 9.99 7.72 9.70
CA ILE A 150 11.14 7.61 8.78
C ILE A 150 10.76 6.72 7.58
N ALA A 151 10.09 5.59 7.83
CA ALA A 151 9.56 4.70 6.80
C ALA A 151 8.63 5.45 5.85
N SER A 152 7.71 6.27 6.38
CA SER A 152 6.85 7.16 5.59
C SER A 152 7.64 8.11 4.69
N TYR A 153 8.66 8.78 5.25
CA TYR A 153 9.54 9.70 4.50
C TYR A 153 10.30 9.04 3.36
N VAL A 154 10.61 7.74 3.47
CA VAL A 154 11.31 6.98 2.42
C VAL A 154 10.32 6.32 1.45
N ALA A 155 9.15 5.87 1.93
CA ALA A 155 8.13 5.23 1.10
C ALA A 155 7.53 6.19 0.07
N TYR A 156 7.37 7.47 0.42
CA TYR A 156 6.81 8.46 -0.50
C TYR A 156 7.69 8.67 -1.76
N PRO A 157 8.99 9.00 -1.66
CA PRO A 157 9.85 9.11 -2.85
C PRO A 157 10.03 7.77 -3.57
N ALA A 158 9.98 6.62 -2.87
CA ALA A 158 9.98 5.32 -3.51
C ALA A 158 8.75 5.13 -4.41
N LEU A 159 7.54 5.44 -3.90
CA LEU A 159 6.31 5.41 -4.70
C LEU A 159 6.35 6.38 -5.86
N GLU A 160 6.82 7.62 -5.64
CA GLU A 160 6.96 8.61 -6.70
C GLU A 160 7.87 8.10 -7.82
N GLY A 161 9.02 7.54 -7.45
CA GLY A 161 9.97 6.93 -8.40
C GLY A 161 9.32 5.80 -9.20
N ILE A 162 8.69 4.84 -8.52
CA ILE A 162 8.04 3.68 -9.14
C ILE A 162 6.90 4.10 -10.07
N ALA A 163 6.05 5.03 -9.64
CA ALA A 163 4.95 5.53 -10.45
C ALA A 163 5.43 6.26 -11.71
N LYS A 164 6.53 7.04 -11.62
CA LYS A 164 7.18 7.64 -12.79
C LYS A 164 7.74 6.60 -13.75
N ARG A 165 8.34 5.52 -13.24
CA ARG A 165 8.85 4.41 -14.07
C ARG A 165 7.74 3.65 -14.79
N TYR A 166 6.64 3.39 -14.09
CA TYR A 166 5.45 2.84 -14.73
C TYR A 166 4.99 3.75 -15.88
N CYS A 167 4.94 5.07 -15.62
CA CYS A 167 4.58 6.08 -16.61
C CYS A 167 5.72 6.50 -17.55
N HIS A 168 6.77 5.69 -17.74
CA HIS A 168 7.95 6.11 -18.51
C HIS A 168 7.61 6.50 -19.97
N GLU A 169 6.50 6.04 -20.54
CA GLU A 169 6.06 6.50 -21.87
C GLU A 169 5.60 7.97 -21.90
N TYR A 170 5.20 8.52 -20.75
CA TYR A 170 4.61 9.86 -20.59
C TYR A 170 5.56 10.84 -19.91
N ILE A 171 6.38 10.36 -18.97
CA ILE A 171 7.16 11.20 -18.05
C ILE A 171 8.63 10.74 -18.05
N HIS A 172 9.56 11.69 -18.01
CA HIS A 172 10.98 11.45 -17.76
C HIS A 172 11.24 11.20 -16.27
N GLU A 173 12.41 10.66 -15.93
CA GLU A 173 12.76 10.33 -14.54
C GLU A 173 12.75 11.54 -13.60
N ASP A 174 13.08 12.72 -14.13
CA ASP A 174 13.06 14.00 -13.42
C ASP A 174 11.65 14.59 -13.23
N GLY A 175 10.61 13.91 -13.74
CA GLY A 175 9.23 14.35 -13.70
C GLY A 175 8.81 15.23 -14.90
N THR A 176 9.68 15.48 -15.88
CA THR A 176 9.33 16.27 -17.06
C THR A 176 8.43 15.47 -18.01
N VAL A 177 7.30 16.03 -18.46
CA VAL A 177 6.41 15.36 -19.41
C VAL A 177 7.02 15.33 -20.81
N LYS A 178 7.02 14.15 -21.43
CA LYS A 178 7.62 13.88 -22.75
C LYS A 178 6.88 14.60 -23.88
N GLU A 179 7.60 14.88 -24.96
CA GLU A 179 7.03 15.50 -26.16
C GLU A 179 5.86 14.67 -26.72
N GLY A 180 4.77 15.35 -27.11
CA GLY A 180 3.56 14.70 -27.63
C GLY A 180 2.72 13.97 -26.59
N ARG A 181 3.09 14.01 -25.30
CA ARG A 181 2.36 13.38 -24.20
C ARG A 181 1.73 14.42 -23.27
N SER A 182 0.78 13.97 -22.45
CA SER A 182 0.15 14.75 -21.40
C SER A 182 -0.22 13.86 -20.22
N VAL A 183 -0.16 14.43 -19.02
CA VAL A 183 -0.49 13.74 -17.77
C VAL A 183 -1.83 14.27 -17.26
N HIS A 184 -2.78 13.35 -17.12
CA HIS A 184 -4.13 13.63 -16.65
C HIS A 184 -4.15 13.53 -15.13
N THR A 185 -4.34 14.67 -14.47
CA THR A 185 -4.39 14.76 -13.01
C THR A 185 -5.84 14.91 -12.55
N TYR A 186 -6.09 14.84 -11.24
CA TYR A 186 -7.38 15.24 -10.65
C TYR A 186 -7.61 16.77 -10.64
N GLY A 187 -6.68 17.55 -11.20
CA GLY A 187 -6.76 18.99 -11.41
C GLY A 187 -6.42 19.37 -12.86
N PRO A 188 -5.40 20.21 -13.11
CA PRO A 188 -5.03 20.60 -14.47
C PRO A 188 -4.31 19.47 -15.22
N VAL A 189 -4.51 19.40 -16.54
CA VAL A 189 -3.68 18.55 -17.41
C VAL A 189 -2.29 19.15 -17.51
N VAL A 190 -1.26 18.36 -17.20
CA VAL A 190 0.15 18.75 -17.33
C VAL A 190 0.65 18.35 -18.72
N LYS A 191 1.21 19.29 -19.46
CA LYS A 191 1.59 19.16 -20.88
C LYS A 191 3.09 18.91 -21.04
N ALA A 192 3.47 18.48 -22.24
CA ALA A 192 4.86 18.32 -22.63
C ALA A 192 5.75 19.51 -22.22
N GLY A 193 6.91 19.20 -21.63
CA GLY A 193 7.88 20.18 -21.11
C GLY A 193 7.58 20.71 -19.71
N GLU A 194 6.39 20.48 -19.15
CA GLU A 194 6.06 20.81 -17.77
C GLU A 194 6.49 19.68 -16.82
N GLN A 195 6.63 19.99 -15.52
CA GLN A 195 7.03 19.03 -14.49
C GLN A 195 5.83 18.50 -13.70
N VAL A 196 5.87 17.19 -13.41
CA VAL A 196 4.95 16.50 -12.50
C VAL A 196 5.74 15.70 -11.45
N ASN A 197 5.71 16.20 -10.21
CA ASN A 197 6.34 15.57 -9.04
C ASN A 197 5.33 15.28 -7.91
N ASN A 198 4.03 15.46 -8.19
CA ASN A 198 2.96 15.13 -7.25
C ASN A 198 2.55 13.68 -7.45
N VAL A 199 2.81 12.81 -6.47
CA VAL A 199 2.51 11.38 -6.59
C VAL A 199 1.03 11.11 -6.85
N GLY A 200 0.13 11.88 -6.23
CA GLY A 200 -1.32 11.75 -6.45
C GLY A 200 -1.73 12.08 -7.89
N TRP A 201 -1.06 13.04 -8.53
CA TRP A 201 -1.29 13.34 -9.95
C TRP A 201 -0.84 12.19 -10.86
N ILE A 202 0.29 11.56 -10.53
CA ILE A 202 0.81 10.43 -11.31
C ILE A 202 -0.09 9.21 -11.12
N LEU A 203 -0.50 8.89 -9.89
CA LEU A 203 -1.44 7.80 -9.60
C LEU A 203 -2.79 8.01 -10.31
N SER A 204 -3.31 9.24 -10.29
CA SER A 204 -4.52 9.59 -11.05
C SER A 204 -4.34 9.36 -12.55
N HIS A 205 -3.17 9.68 -13.10
CA HIS A 205 -2.89 9.41 -14.51
C HIS A 205 -2.82 7.92 -14.83
N ILE A 206 -2.25 7.10 -13.92
CA ILE A 206 -2.22 5.64 -14.07
C ILE A 206 -3.64 5.08 -14.08
N GLU A 207 -4.47 5.40 -13.08
CA GLU A 207 -5.86 4.90 -12.99
C GLU A 207 -6.72 5.33 -14.20
N ASN A 208 -6.52 6.55 -14.72
CA ASN A 208 -7.42 7.08 -15.74
C ASN A 208 -6.91 6.88 -17.17
N VAL A 209 -5.59 6.73 -17.37
CA VAL A 209 -4.99 6.74 -18.71
C VAL A 209 -3.99 5.60 -18.89
N ALA A 210 -2.91 5.56 -18.10
CA ALA A 210 -1.74 4.75 -18.43
C ALA A 210 -1.84 3.25 -18.05
N GLY A 211 -2.61 2.89 -17.02
CA GLY A 211 -2.73 1.50 -16.57
C GLY A 211 -3.55 0.59 -17.49
N SER A 212 -3.30 -0.72 -17.44
CA SER A 212 -4.22 -1.71 -18.05
C SER A 212 -5.59 -1.72 -17.36
N PRO A 213 -6.62 -2.32 -17.97
CA PRO A 213 -7.93 -2.46 -17.34
C PRO A 213 -7.88 -3.06 -15.93
N ASP A 214 -7.06 -4.10 -15.72
CA ASP A 214 -6.92 -4.78 -14.43
C ASP A 214 -6.29 -3.86 -13.39
N LEU A 215 -5.18 -3.19 -13.72
CA LEU A 215 -4.54 -2.26 -12.79
C LEU A 215 -5.47 -1.09 -12.42
N LYS A 216 -6.23 -0.57 -13.39
CA LYS A 216 -7.19 0.50 -13.16
C LYS A 216 -8.30 0.08 -12.22
N GLU A 217 -8.74 -1.17 -12.31
CA GLU A 217 -9.73 -1.73 -11.41
C GLU A 217 -9.17 -1.86 -9.99
N GLU A 218 -7.99 -2.46 -9.83
CA GLU A 218 -7.36 -2.60 -8.51
C GLU A 218 -7.07 -1.25 -7.86
N MET A 219 -6.59 -0.26 -8.62
CA MET A 219 -6.38 1.10 -8.12
C MET A 219 -7.70 1.76 -7.68
N ARG A 220 -8.81 1.53 -8.40
CA ARG A 220 -10.13 2.04 -8.00
C ARG A 220 -10.62 1.38 -6.72
N GLN A 221 -10.44 0.07 -6.57
CA GLN A 221 -10.81 -0.66 -5.37
C GLN A 221 -9.96 -0.21 -4.17
N MET A 222 -8.65 -0.05 -4.33
CA MET A 222 -7.78 0.56 -3.31
C MET A 222 -8.24 1.98 -2.96
N ARG A 223 -8.58 2.80 -3.96
CA ARG A 223 -9.09 4.16 -3.74
C ARG A 223 -10.38 4.16 -2.92
N ALA A 224 -11.30 3.24 -3.17
CA ALA A 224 -12.52 3.07 -2.36
C ALA A 224 -12.21 2.67 -0.91
N GLN A 225 -11.27 1.74 -0.67
CA GLN A 225 -10.87 1.34 0.68
C GLN A 225 -10.25 2.51 1.47
N ILE A 226 -9.42 3.33 0.82
CA ILE A 226 -8.79 4.51 1.42
C ILE A 226 -9.82 5.60 1.70
N ALA A 227 -10.78 5.80 0.79
CA ALA A 227 -11.88 6.75 0.97
C ALA A 227 -12.70 6.42 2.23
N ASP A 228 -13.07 5.14 2.40
CA ASP A 228 -13.74 4.67 3.60
C ASP A 228 -12.85 4.88 4.85
N PHE A 229 -11.57 4.53 4.77
CA PHE A 229 -10.65 4.63 5.90
C PHE A 229 -10.52 6.08 6.41
N TYR A 230 -10.30 7.06 5.53
CA TYR A 230 -10.20 8.48 5.90
C TYR A 230 -11.56 9.20 5.97
N SER A 231 -12.68 8.50 5.76
CA SER A 231 -14.02 9.09 5.69
C SER A 231 -14.11 10.28 4.73
N CYS A 232 -13.45 10.17 3.57
CA CYS A 232 -13.42 11.19 2.52
C CYS A 232 -14.09 10.68 1.23
N SER A 233 -14.32 11.58 0.27
CA SER A 233 -14.78 11.17 -1.05
C SER A 233 -13.66 10.44 -1.80
N GLU A 234 -13.99 9.40 -2.56
CA GLU A 234 -12.99 8.71 -3.38
C GLU A 234 -12.24 9.65 -4.36
N ASN A 235 -12.87 10.75 -4.80
CA ASN A 235 -12.23 11.75 -5.67
C ASN A 235 -11.15 12.57 -4.95
N GLN A 236 -11.14 12.55 -3.60
CA GLN A 236 -10.17 13.28 -2.78
C GLN A 236 -8.95 12.44 -2.42
N VAL A 237 -9.00 11.12 -2.57
CA VAL A 237 -7.99 10.17 -2.09
C VAL A 237 -6.59 10.48 -2.62
N TYR A 238 -6.43 10.74 -3.93
CA TYR A 238 -5.11 11.09 -4.46
C TYR A 238 -4.61 12.46 -3.99
N GLY A 239 -5.52 13.38 -3.65
CA GLY A 239 -5.19 14.61 -2.94
C GLY A 239 -4.72 14.34 -1.52
N THR A 240 -5.39 13.43 -0.80
CA THR A 240 -5.02 12.98 0.55
C THR A 240 -3.62 12.34 0.55
N ILE A 241 -3.35 11.41 -0.36
CA ILE A 241 -2.03 10.75 -0.49
C ILE A 241 -0.94 11.77 -0.81
N ALA A 242 -1.21 12.73 -1.71
CA ALA A 242 -0.26 13.81 -2.00
C ALA A 242 -0.01 14.74 -0.79
N GLY A 243 -0.98 14.81 0.12
CA GLY A 243 -0.90 15.59 1.35
C GLY A 243 -0.04 14.96 2.44
N TYR A 244 0.13 13.63 2.46
CA TYR A 244 0.89 12.90 3.50
C TYR A 244 2.25 13.53 3.78
N ARG A 245 3.02 13.85 2.73
CA ARG A 245 4.33 14.48 2.86
C ARG A 245 4.29 15.80 3.64
N ASN A 246 3.30 16.64 3.37
CA ASN A 246 3.17 17.94 4.05
C ASN A 246 2.72 17.74 5.51
N THR A 247 1.77 16.83 5.74
CA THR A 247 1.30 16.47 7.09
C THR A 247 2.44 16.00 7.98
N TRP A 248 3.35 15.17 7.46
CA TRP A 248 4.54 14.70 8.20
C TRP A 248 5.55 15.79 8.48
N LEU A 249 5.79 16.69 7.52
CA LEU A 249 6.72 17.81 7.69
C LEU A 249 6.26 18.79 8.77
N HIS A 250 4.95 18.81 9.06
CA HIS A 250 4.36 19.61 10.13
C HIS A 250 4.25 18.86 11.48
N GLY A 251 4.73 17.61 11.56
CA GLY A 251 4.80 16.84 12.80
C GLY A 251 3.43 16.38 13.32
N GLU A 252 2.41 16.28 12.46
CA GLU A 252 1.13 15.70 12.85
C GLU A 252 1.30 14.16 13.00
N GLU A 253 0.83 13.59 14.12
CA GLU A 253 1.03 12.19 14.57
C GLU A 253 0.32 11.10 13.72
N VAL A 254 0.34 11.20 12.38
CA VAL A 254 -0.52 10.35 11.49
C VAL A 254 0.26 9.22 10.78
N ALA A 255 1.56 9.09 11.03
CA ALA A 255 2.48 8.36 10.15
C ALA A 255 2.32 6.83 10.07
N ILE A 256 1.49 6.14 10.87
CA ILE A 256 1.46 4.66 10.87
C ILE A 256 0.64 4.07 9.71
N ALA A 257 -0.56 4.57 9.43
CA ALA A 257 -1.37 4.01 8.32
C ALA A 257 -0.94 4.56 6.95
N GLU A 258 -0.29 5.71 6.93
CA GLU A 258 0.09 6.36 5.67
C GLU A 258 1.22 5.60 4.96
N TYR A 259 2.23 5.08 5.68
CA TYR A 259 3.25 4.23 5.03
C TYR A 259 2.67 2.93 4.48
N GLY A 260 1.74 2.28 5.21
CA GLY A 260 1.10 1.04 4.74
C GLY A 260 0.37 1.26 3.43
N THR A 261 -0.35 2.39 3.34
CA THR A 261 -1.01 2.82 2.10
C THR A 261 -0.01 2.98 0.95
N LEU A 262 1.12 3.65 1.20
CA LEU A 262 2.16 3.83 0.18
C LEU A 262 2.80 2.52 -0.24
N MET A 263 3.12 1.65 0.72
CA MET A 263 3.71 0.34 0.45
C MET A 263 2.77 -0.53 -0.38
N ASN A 264 1.47 -0.54 -0.09
CA ASN A 264 0.50 -1.28 -0.89
C ASN A 264 0.43 -0.76 -2.34
N TYR A 265 0.49 0.56 -2.56
CA TYR A 265 0.58 1.11 -3.93
C TYR A 265 1.89 0.76 -4.61
N ILE A 266 3.02 0.82 -3.89
CA ILE A 266 4.31 0.42 -4.43
C ILE A 266 4.25 -1.04 -4.90
N SER A 267 3.77 -1.94 -4.04
CA SER A 267 3.67 -3.35 -4.36
C SER A 267 2.75 -3.60 -5.55
N LEU A 268 1.58 -2.97 -5.61
CA LEU A 268 0.67 -3.08 -6.74
C LEU A 268 1.34 -2.67 -8.06
N LEU A 269 2.07 -1.54 -8.08
CA LEU A 269 2.74 -1.07 -9.29
C LEU A 269 3.93 -1.98 -9.68
N LEU A 270 4.67 -2.52 -8.72
CA LEU A 270 5.73 -3.49 -8.98
C LEU A 270 5.14 -4.76 -9.61
N TRP A 271 4.08 -5.32 -9.03
CA TRP A 271 3.39 -6.47 -9.61
C TRP A 271 2.79 -6.17 -10.98
N ALA A 272 2.24 -4.97 -11.20
CA ALA A 272 1.77 -4.57 -12.52
C ALA A 272 2.89 -4.60 -13.56
N MET A 273 4.08 -4.08 -13.23
CA MET A 273 5.24 -4.14 -14.14
C MET A 273 5.75 -5.57 -14.37
N MET A 274 5.77 -6.40 -13.32
CA MET A 274 6.21 -7.79 -13.40
C MET A 274 5.25 -8.65 -14.24
N PHE A 275 3.94 -8.44 -14.09
CA PHE A 275 2.90 -9.12 -14.85
C PHE A 275 2.55 -8.44 -16.18
N LYS A 276 3.18 -7.30 -16.48
CA LYS A 276 2.94 -6.48 -17.69
C LYS A 276 1.47 -6.04 -17.82
N LYS A 277 0.88 -5.67 -16.69
CA LYS A 277 -0.43 -5.03 -16.52
C LYS A 277 -0.27 -3.51 -16.41
#